data_AF-A0A2N7MZT6-F1
#
_entry.id   AF-A0A2N7MZT6-F1
#
_cell.length_a   1.000
_cell.length_b   1.000
_cell.length_c   1.000
_cell.angle_alpha   90.00
_cell.angle_beta   90.00
_cell.angle_gamma   90.00
#
_symmetry.space_group_name_H-M   'P 1'
#
loop_
_entity.id
_entity.type
_entity.pdbx_description
1 polymer ?
#
loop_
_entity_poly.entity_id
_entity_poly.type
_entity_poly.pdbx_seq_one_letter_code
_entity_poly.pdbx_strand_id
1 'polypeptide(L)'
;METIDKIKQQISENTILLYMKGSPKLPSCGFSSQAAQALMACGEKFAYVDILQNPDIRAELPKYAQWPTFPQLWIEGELIGGCDIILEMFQKGELQPLIKEAAARVEGDAE
;
A
#
# COMPACT_ATOMS: atom_id res chain seq x y z
N MET A 1 -18.71 13.56 -3.63
CA MET A 1 -18.02 12.30 -3.33
C MET A 1 -17.25 12.52 -2.06
N GLU A 2 -17.57 11.76 -1.02
CA GLU A 2 -16.80 11.81 0.21
C GLU A 2 -15.40 11.24 -0.05
N THR A 3 -14.37 11.77 0.61
CA THR A 3 -13.00 11.25 0.47
C THR A 3 -12.90 9.77 0.81
N ILE A 4 -13.76 9.30 1.72
CA ILE A 4 -13.87 7.88 2.09
C ILE A 4 -14.31 7.03 0.90
N ASP A 5 -15.21 7.51 0.04
CA ASP A 5 -15.63 6.77 -1.16
C ASP A 5 -14.45 6.58 -2.12
N LYS A 6 -13.64 7.63 -2.32
CA LYS A 6 -12.42 7.54 -3.15
C LYS A 6 -11.43 6.54 -2.58
N ILE A 7 -11.21 6.56 -1.27
CA ILE A 7 -10.32 5.61 -0.58
C ILE A 7 -10.81 4.18 -0.79
N LYS A 8 -12.11 3.92 -0.58
CA LYS A 8 -12.72 2.61 -0.79
C LYS A 8 -12.56 2.16 -2.24
N GLN A 9 -12.82 3.05 -3.19
CA GLN A 9 -12.65 2.78 -4.60
C GLN A 9 -11.19 2.45 -4.94
N GLN A 10 -10.23 3.25 -4.48
CA GLN A 10 -8.80 2.97 -4.69
C GLN A 10 -8.39 1.61 -4.12
N ILE A 11 -8.82 1.30 -2.91
CA ILE A 11 -8.54 0.02 -2.25
C ILE A 11 -9.18 -1.15 -3.00
N SER A 12 -10.39 -0.97 -3.54
CA SER A 12 -11.11 -2.00 -4.29
C SER A 12 -10.59 -2.19 -5.71
N GLU A 13 -10.13 -1.13 -6.38
CA GLU A 13 -9.60 -1.18 -7.74
C GLU A 13 -8.15 -1.68 -7.79
N ASN A 14 -7.41 -1.54 -6.69
CA ASN A 14 -5.99 -1.87 -6.63
C ASN A 14 -5.76 -2.99 -5.62
N THR A 15 -5.50 -4.19 -6.14
CA THR A 15 -5.22 -5.37 -5.33
C THR A 15 -3.98 -5.22 -4.46
N ILE A 16 -2.99 -4.45 -4.87
CA ILE A 16 -1.82 -4.12 -4.05
C ILE A 16 -1.65 -2.60 -4.08
N LEU A 17 -1.88 -1.96 -2.94
CA LEU A 17 -1.91 -0.51 -2.81
C LEU A 17 -1.08 -0.03 -1.63
N LEU A 18 -0.12 0.87 -1.89
CA LEU A 18 0.71 1.49 -0.88
C LEU A 18 0.39 2.98 -0.73
N TYR A 19 -0.18 3.37 0.41
CA TYR A 19 -0.26 4.78 0.78
C TYR A 19 1.07 5.22 1.39
N MET A 20 1.73 6.20 0.78
CA MET A 20 3.06 6.64 1.18
C MET A 20 3.22 8.16 1.06
N LYS A 21 4.30 8.69 1.65
CA LYS A 21 4.70 10.09 1.51
C LYS A 21 5.71 10.23 0.37
N GLY A 22 5.30 10.87 -0.72
CA GLY A 22 6.06 10.92 -1.97
C GLY A 22 5.73 9.74 -2.89
N SER A 23 6.70 9.32 -3.69
CA SER A 23 6.55 8.21 -4.64
C SER A 23 7.60 7.12 -4.41
N PRO A 24 7.43 5.90 -4.93
CA PRO A 24 8.43 4.84 -4.83
C PRO A 24 9.81 5.24 -5.37
N LYS A 25 9.85 6.12 -6.38
CA LYS A 25 11.09 6.66 -6.98
C LYS A 25 11.66 7.86 -6.22
N LEU A 26 10.80 8.67 -5.63
CA LEU A 26 11.15 9.88 -4.88
C LEU A 26 10.40 9.89 -3.54
N PRO A 27 10.83 9.08 -2.56
CA PRO A 27 10.18 9.04 -1.27
C PRO A 27 10.54 10.30 -0.46
N SER A 28 9.53 10.90 0.19
CA SER A 28 9.71 12.09 1.04
C SER A 28 9.90 11.75 2.52
N CYS A 29 9.94 10.46 2.87
CA CYS A 29 10.08 9.97 4.24
C CYS A 29 10.86 8.65 4.26
N GLY A 30 11.74 8.47 5.24
CA GLY A 30 12.55 7.24 5.39
C GLY A 30 11.71 5.97 5.52
N PHE A 31 10.62 6.00 6.29
CA PHE A 31 9.69 4.88 6.41
C PHE A 31 9.00 4.53 5.10
N SER A 32 8.57 5.54 4.34
CA SER A 32 7.99 5.34 3.01
C SER A 32 9.00 4.76 2.03
N SER A 33 10.27 5.19 2.11
CA SER A 33 11.37 4.64 1.30
C SER A 33 11.58 3.16 1.59
N GLN A 34 11.69 2.78 2.86
CA GLN A 34 11.94 1.40 3.27
C GLN A 34 10.79 0.47 2.87
N ALA A 35 9.53 0.86 3.13
CA ALA A 35 8.37 0.07 2.73
C ALA A 35 8.29 -0.11 1.21
N ALA A 36 8.50 0.97 0.44
CA ALA A 36 8.50 0.89 -1.02
C ALA A 36 9.61 -0.01 -1.56
N GLN A 37 10.82 0.04 -0.97
CA GLN A 37 11.93 -0.84 -1.35
C GLN A 37 11.63 -2.31 -1.07
N ALA A 38 11.04 -2.64 0.07
CA ALA A 38 10.65 -4.01 0.41
C ALA A 38 9.61 -4.56 -0.59
N LEU A 39 8.61 -3.74 -0.95
CA LEU A 39 7.62 -4.08 -1.98
C LEU A 39 8.25 -4.25 -3.36
N MET A 40 9.10 -3.32 -3.79
CA MET A 40 9.80 -3.43 -5.08
C MET A 40 10.70 -4.67 -5.14
N ALA A 41 11.31 -5.06 -4.03
CA ALA A 41 12.13 -6.26 -3.94
C ALA A 41 11.31 -7.57 -4.05
N CYS A 42 9.98 -7.51 -3.92
CA CYS A 42 9.11 -8.66 -4.18
C CYS A 42 8.96 -8.94 -5.68
N GLY A 43 9.25 -7.96 -6.54
CA GLY A 43 9.28 -8.10 -8.00
C GLY A 43 7.93 -7.91 -8.70
N GLU A 44 6.87 -7.64 -7.96
CA GLU A 44 5.52 -7.45 -8.51
C GLU A 44 5.13 -5.98 -8.64
N LYS A 45 4.16 -5.71 -9.52
CA LYS A 45 3.60 -4.36 -9.69
C LYS A 45 2.64 -4.05 -8.55
N PHE A 46 2.73 -2.83 -8.02
CA PHE A 46 1.80 -2.30 -7.02
C PHE A 46 1.43 -0.87 -7.35
N ALA A 47 0.21 -0.49 -6.95
CA ALA A 47 -0.24 0.89 -7.01
C ALA A 47 0.26 1.66 -5.77
N TYR A 48 0.45 2.96 -5.92
CA TYR A 48 0.80 3.84 -4.80
C TYR A 48 0.01 5.12 -4.83
N VAL A 49 -0.24 5.68 -3.66
CA VAL A 49 -0.90 6.98 -3.49
C VAL A 49 -0.03 7.88 -2.63
N ASP A 50 0.33 9.03 -3.18
CA ASP A 50 1.05 10.07 -2.44
C ASP A 50 0.07 10.88 -1.59
N ILE A 51 0.11 10.65 -0.28
CA ILE A 51 -0.74 11.35 0.69
C ILE A 51 -0.29 12.79 0.97
N LEU A 52 0.88 13.20 0.47
CA LEU A 52 1.30 14.61 0.52
C LEU A 52 0.59 15.44 -0.55
N GLN A 53 0.27 14.84 -1.71
CA GLN A 53 -0.50 15.47 -2.77
C GLN A 53 -2.02 15.41 -2.51
N ASN A 54 -2.46 14.51 -1.62
CA ASN A 54 -3.86 14.27 -1.28
C ASN A 54 -4.11 14.53 0.21
N PRO A 55 -4.22 15.80 0.65
CA PRO A 55 -4.38 16.15 2.05
C PRO A 55 -5.70 15.65 2.65
N ASP A 56 -6.72 15.47 1.81
CA ASP A 56 -8.00 14.87 2.18
C ASP A 56 -7.82 13.39 2.56
N ILE A 57 -7.13 12.60 1.72
CA ILE A 57 -6.83 11.20 2.01
C ILE A 57 -6.02 11.09 3.30
N ARG A 58 -5.04 11.98 3.49
CA ARG A 58 -4.22 12.01 4.71
C ARG A 58 -5.05 12.21 5.98
N ALA A 59 -6.13 12.98 5.92
CA ALA A 59 -6.98 13.26 7.08
C ALA A 59 -7.98 12.14 7.39
N GLU A 60 -8.52 11.49 6.35
CA GLU A 60 -9.60 10.51 6.49
C GLU A 60 -9.12 9.05 6.51
N LEU A 61 -8.05 8.71 5.79
CA LEU A 61 -7.54 7.33 5.72
C LEU A 61 -7.19 6.76 7.10
N PRO A 62 -6.51 7.49 8.02
CA PRO A 62 -6.19 6.94 9.33
C PRO A 62 -7.44 6.56 10.15
N LYS A 63 -8.54 7.30 9.98
CA LYS A 63 -9.82 7.01 10.65
C LYS A 63 -10.48 5.78 10.04
N TYR A 64 -10.47 5.69 8.70
CA TYR A 64 -11.02 4.55 7.96
C TYR A 64 -10.25 3.26 8.23
N ALA A 65 -8.93 3.31 8.13
CA ALA A 65 -8.00 2.20 8.34
C ALA A 65 -7.89 1.78 9.82
N GLN A 66 -8.42 2.59 10.74
CA GLN A 66 -8.14 2.50 12.17
C GLN A 66 -6.63 2.45 12.47
N TRP A 67 -5.83 3.11 11.62
CA TRP A 67 -4.37 3.05 11.65
C TRP A 67 -3.77 4.46 11.60
N PRO A 68 -3.07 4.92 12.66
CA PRO A 68 -2.72 6.32 12.81
C PRO A 68 -1.53 6.79 11.96
N THR A 69 -0.76 5.88 11.35
CA THR A 69 0.54 6.19 10.72
C THR A 69 0.61 5.87 9.23
N PHE A 70 1.65 6.39 8.58
CA PHE A 70 2.00 6.12 7.18
C PHE A 70 3.48 5.74 7.10
N PRO A 71 3.90 4.88 6.16
CA PRO A 71 3.13 4.28 5.06
C PRO A 71 2.10 3.22 5.51
N GLN A 72 1.12 2.91 4.68
CA GLN A 72 0.12 1.84 4.89
C GLN A 72 0.04 0.95 3.64
N LEU A 73 0.26 -0.35 3.80
CA LEU A 73 0.11 -1.34 2.74
C LEU A 73 -1.26 -2.01 2.84
N TRP A 74 -1.97 -1.99 1.72
CA TRP A 74 -3.25 -2.65 1.53
C TRP A 74 -3.12 -3.72 0.45
N ILE A 75 -3.66 -4.91 0.73
CA ILE A 75 -3.67 -6.03 -0.21
C ILE A 75 -5.07 -6.63 -0.21
N GLU A 76 -5.67 -6.80 -1.39
CA GLU A 76 -7.01 -7.37 -1.57
C GLU A 76 -8.11 -6.68 -0.73
N GLY A 77 -7.95 -5.39 -0.47
CA GLY A 77 -8.90 -4.66 0.37
C GLY A 77 -8.60 -4.69 1.87
N GLU A 78 -7.59 -5.45 2.30
CA GLU A 78 -7.20 -5.61 3.70
C GLU A 78 -5.94 -4.81 4.03
N LEU A 79 -5.92 -4.19 5.22
CA LEU A 79 -4.75 -3.49 5.73
C LEU A 79 -3.75 -4.51 6.28
N ILE A 80 -2.57 -4.61 5.65
CA ILE A 80 -1.46 -5.43 6.13
C ILE A 80 -0.73 -4.74 7.28
N GLY A 81 -0.49 -3.43 7.14
CA GLY A 81 0.13 -2.63 8.20
C GLY A 81 1.06 -1.54 7.69
N GLY A 82 1.86 -1.03 8.62
CA GLY A 82 2.83 0.04 8.37
C GLY A 82 4.23 -0.44 8.01
N CYS A 83 5.18 0.50 7.96
CA CYS A 83 6.58 0.23 7.58
C CYS A 83 7.21 -0.94 8.35
N ASP A 84 7.08 -0.96 9.68
CA ASP A 84 7.72 -1.97 10.52
C ASP A 84 7.19 -3.38 10.21
N ILE A 85 5.88 -3.51 10.04
CA ILE A 85 5.22 -4.79 9.69
C ILE A 85 5.65 -5.25 8.30
N ILE A 86 5.67 -4.34 7.31
CA ILE A 86 6.10 -4.65 5.95
C ILE A 86 7.55 -5.17 5.94
N LEU A 87 8.43 -4.50 6.68
CA LEU A 87 9.84 -4.90 6.79
C LEU A 87 10.01 -6.22 7.52
N GLU A 88 9.26 -6.43 8.61
CA GLU A 88 9.29 -7.68 9.36
C GLU A 88 8.83 -8.86 8.49
N MET A 89 7.70 -8.72 7.79
CA MET A 89 7.20 -9.73 6.85
C MET A 89 8.17 -9.96 5.70
N PHE A 90 8.84 -8.92 5.21
CA PHE A 90 9.86 -9.05 4.19
C PHE A 90 11.09 -9.82 4.69
N GLN A 91 11.57 -9.52 5.90
CA GLN A 91 12.70 -10.23 6.52
C GLN A 91 12.37 -11.69 6.83
N LYS A 92 11.12 -11.98 7.19
CA LYS A 92 10.61 -13.35 7.38
C LYS A 92 10.38 -14.10 6.07
N GLY A 93 10.36 -13.40 4.93
CA GLY A 93 10.01 -13.99 3.63
C GLY A 93 8.52 -14.25 3.44
N GLU A 94 7.66 -13.70 4.30
CA GLU A 94 6.20 -13.84 4.25
C GLU A 94 5.56 -12.82 3.30
N LEU A 95 6.19 -11.65 3.10
CA LEU A 95 5.65 -10.60 2.22
C LEU A 95 5.65 -11.01 0.75
N GLN A 96 6.74 -11.63 0.29
CA GLN A 96 6.91 -12.03 -1.12
C GLN A 96 5.81 -12.98 -1.63
N PRO A 97 5.51 -14.11 -0.98
CA PRO A 97 4.45 -15.02 -1.45
C PRO A 97 3.08 -14.34 -1.43
N LEU A 98 2.80 -13.51 -0.43
CA LEU A 98 1.54 -12.80 -0.30
C LEU A 98 1.34 -11.79 -1.45
N ILE A 99 2.39 -11.01 -1.75
CA ILE A 99 2.39 -10.08 -2.89
C ILE A 99 2.25 -10.81 -4.24
N LYS A 100 2.94 -11.93 -4.41
CA LYS A 100 2.85 -12.75 -5.63
C LYS A 100 1.47 -13.36 -5.82
N GLU A 101 0.88 -13.89 -4.76
CA GLU A 101 -0.46 -14.46 -4.81
C GLU A 101 -1.49 -13.39 -5.16
N ALA A 102 -1.41 -12.22 -4.52
CA ALA A 102 -2.26 -11.09 -4.80
C ALA A 102 -2.09 -10.59 -6.25
N ALA A 103 -0.86 -10.51 -6.76
CA ALA A 103 -0.59 -10.12 -8.15
C ALA A 103 -1.14 -11.15 -9.15
N ALA A 104 -0.99 -12.45 -8.89
CA ALA A 104 -1.49 -13.50 -9.76
C ALA A 104 -3.02 -13.48 -9.89
N ARG A 105 -3.75 -13.08 -8.84
CA ARG A 105 -5.22 -12.94 -8.90
C ARG A 105 -5.66 -11.79 -9.81
N VAL A 106 -4.88 -10.71 -9.91
CA VAL A 106 -5.15 -9.61 -10.86
C VAL A 106 -4.97 -10.07 -12.30
N GLU A 107 -3.94 -10.88 -12.57
CA GLU A 107 -3.67 -11.39 -13.91
C GLU A 107 -4.69 -12.46 -14.34
N GLY A 108 -5.27 -13.21 -13.39
CA GLY A 108 -6.27 -14.26 -13.67
C GLY A 108 -7.68 -13.76 -14.02
N ASP A 109 -8.05 -12.53 -13.63
CA ASP A 109 -9.38 -11.93 -13.93
C ASP A 109 -9.40 -11.20 -15.30
N ALA A 110 -8.27 -11.16 -16.00
CA ALA A 110 -8.15 -10.52 -17.32
C ALA A 110 -8.38 -11.46 -18.51
N GLU A 111 -8.83 -12.70 -18.28
CA GLU A 111 -9.05 -13.73 -19.31
C GLU A 111 -10.52 -14.14 -19.48
#